data_AF-A0A3Q9I801-F1
#
_entry.id   AF-A0A3Q9I801-F1
#
_cell.length_a   1.000
_cell.length_b   1.000
_cell.length_c   1.000
_cell.angle_alpha   90.00
_cell.angle_beta   90.00
_cell.angle_gamma   90.00
#
_symmetry.space_group_name_H-M   'P 1'
#
loop_
_entity.id
_entity.type
_entity.pdbx_description
1 polymer ?
#
loop_
_entity_poly.entity_id
_entity_poly.type
_entity_poly.pdbx_seq_one_letter_code
_entity_poly.pdbx_strand_id
1 'polypeptide(L)' 'MAKPDDRSDNVQKLSKHISNTIQNFREGQDYLSEHADEISGTEKQQIEDKNKKRLKSIEGFREEIKDEKSDQQ' A
#
# COMPACT_ATOMS: atom_id res chain seq x y z
N MET A 1 11.44 -13.41 -32.68
CA MET A 1 10.08 -13.50 -32.13
C MET A 1 10.17 -13.01 -30.69
N ALA A 2 9.60 -11.85 -30.37
CA ALA A 2 9.62 -11.37 -28.98
C ALA A 2 8.80 -12.37 -28.13
N LYS A 3 9.36 -12.80 -27.00
CA LYS A 3 8.57 -13.58 -26.03
C LYS A 3 7.45 -12.67 -25.51
N PRO A 4 6.20 -13.17 -25.41
CA PRO A 4 5.18 -12.44 -24.68
C PRO A 4 5.68 -12.26 -23.24
N ASP A 5 5.56 -11.04 -22.73
CA ASP A 5 5.90 -10.71 -21.35
C ASP A 5 4.91 -11.44 -20.43
N ASP A 6 5.41 -12.31 -19.54
CA ASP A 6 4.57 -13.06 -18.61
C ASP A 6 4.20 -12.16 -17.42
N ARG A 7 3.06 -11.48 -17.56
CA ARG A 7 2.51 -10.61 -16.51
C ARG A 7 1.56 -11.33 -15.55
N SER A 8 1.54 -12.67 -15.57
CA SER A 8 0.59 -13.46 -14.78
C SER A 8 0.78 -13.31 -13.26
N ASP A 9 2.01 -13.05 -12.81
CA ASP A 9 2.33 -12.92 -11.38
C ASP A 9 2.22 -11.48 -10.83
N ASN A 10 2.04 -10.48 -11.71
CA ASN A 10 1.92 -9.07 -11.31
C ASN A 10 0.72 -8.84 -10.40
N VAL A 11 -0.45 -9.39 -10.73
CA VAL A 11 -1.67 -9.26 -9.90
C VAL A 11 -1.45 -9.85 -8.50
N GLN A 12 -0.74 -10.99 -8.40
CA GLN A 12 -0.43 -11.63 -7.12
C GLN A 12 0.54 -10.78 -6.29
N LYS A 13 1.60 -10.25 -6.92
CA LYS A 13 2.55 -9.34 -6.28
C LYS A 13 1.87 -8.07 -5.77
N LEU A 14 1.06 -7.42 -6.60
CA LEU A 14 0.30 -6.21 -6.23
C LEU A 14 -0.67 -6.49 -5.08
N SER A 15 -1.37 -7.62 -5.11
CA SER A 15 -2.26 -8.03 -4.01
C SER A 15 -1.48 -8.21 -2.69
N LYS A 16 -0.28 -8.81 -2.74
CA LYS A 16 0.59 -8.94 -1.56
C LYS A 16 1.06 -7.57 -1.06
N HIS A 17 1.44 -6.66 -1.96
CA HIS A 17 1.83 -5.30 -1.59
C HIS A 17 0.68 -4.53 -0.94
N ILE A 18 -0.55 -4.65 -1.44
CA ILE A 18 -1.75 -4.06 -0.82
C ILE A 18 -1.93 -4.59 0.59
N SER A 19 -1.91 -5.92 0.80
CA SER A 19 -2.09 -6.53 2.13
C SER A 19 -1.04 -6.04 3.13
N ASN A 20 0.23 -6.04 2.73
CA ASN A 20 1.33 -5.54 3.57
C ASN A 20 1.16 -4.05 3.89
N THR A 21 0.73 -3.25 2.90
CA THR A 21 0.55 -1.80 3.07
C THR A 21 -0.62 -1.48 4.00
N ILE A 22 -1.71 -2.26 3.92
CA ILE A 22 -2.86 -2.16 4.84
C ILE A 22 -2.44 -2.53 6.26
N GLN A 23 -1.65 -3.61 6.44
CA GLN A 23 -1.14 -3.98 7.75
C GLN A 23 -0.29 -2.86 8.35
N ASN A 24 0.70 -2.35 7.59
CA ASN A 24 1.54 -1.23 8.03
C ASN A 24 0.73 0.05 8.36
N PHE A 25 -0.36 0.29 7.63
CA PHE A 25 -1.27 1.41 7.91
C PHE A 25 -1.95 1.22 9.25
N ARG A 26 -2.52 0.03 9.51
CA ARG A 26 -3.19 -0.31 10.77
C ARG A 26 -2.23 -0.21 11.95
N GLU A 27 -1.06 -0.84 11.85
CA GLU A 27 -0.02 -0.77 12.89
C GLU A 27 0.37 0.69 13.22
N GLY A 28 0.46 1.55 12.20
CA GLY A 28 0.71 2.98 12.41
C GLY A 28 -0.45 3.71 13.09
N GLN A 29 -1.70 3.34 12.79
CA GLN A 29 -2.89 3.90 13.47
C GLN A 29 -2.97 3.41 14.92
N ASP A 30 -2.73 2.12 15.16
CA ASP A 30 -2.76 1.51 16.48
C ASP A 30 -1.69 2.17 17.37
N TYR A 31 -0.47 2.35 16.86
CA TYR A 31 0.59 3.07 17.58
C TYR A 31 0.19 4.51 17.94
N LEU A 32 -0.44 5.25 17.01
CA LEU A 32 -0.94 6.59 17.33
C LEU A 32 -2.07 6.55 18.35
N SER A 33 -2.95 5.55 18.29
CA SER A 33 -4.04 5.41 19.24
C SER A 33 -3.54 5.11 20.66
N GLU A 34 -2.44 4.36 20.79
CA GLU A 34 -1.87 3.96 22.08
C GLU A 34 -0.92 5.01 22.65
N HIS A 35 -0.17 5.73 21.82
CA HIS A 35 0.98 6.53 22.25
C HIS A 35 0.95 8.01 21.83
N ALA A 36 -0.11 8.51 21.18
CA ALA A 36 -0.13 9.89 20.66
C ALA A 36 0.12 10.98 21.71
N ASP A 37 -0.24 10.73 22.97
CA ASP A 37 -0.03 11.69 24.07
C ASP A 37 1.40 11.64 24.66
N GLU A 38 2.15 10.56 24.36
CA GLU A 38 3.49 10.31 24.89
C GLU A 38 4.60 10.71 23.90
N ILE A 39 4.28 10.72 22.60
CA ILE A 39 5.24 11.02 21.54
C ILE A 39 5.28 12.51 21.16
N SER A 40 6.38 12.92 20.52
CA SER A 40 6.51 14.29 20.02
C SER A 40 5.52 14.59 18.88
N GLY A 41 5.10 15.85 18.77
CA GLY A 41 4.24 16.29 17.65
C GLY A 41 4.85 16.04 16.27
N THR A 42 6.18 16.13 16.15
CA THR A 42 6.90 15.79 14.92
C THR A 42 6.77 14.31 14.57
N GLU A 43 6.93 13.42 15.56
CA GLU A 43 6.81 11.98 15.35
C GLU A 43 5.38 11.59 14.97
N LYS A 44 4.39 12.15 15.68
CA LYS A 44 2.97 12.01 15.34
C LYS A 44 2.71 12.39 13.88
N GLN A 45 3.15 13.58 13.46
CA GLN A 45 2.96 14.06 12.09
C GLN A 45 3.60 13.14 11.04
N GLN A 46 4.80 12.62 11.33
CA GLN A 46 5.49 11.70 10.43
C GLN A 46 4.72 10.39 10.23
N ILE A 47 4.14 9.84 11.30
CA ILE A 47 3.34 8.60 11.22
C ILE A 47 2.06 8.85 10.44
N GLU A 48 1.36 9.96 10.72
CA GLU A 48 0.17 10.37 9.97
C GLU A 48 0.48 10.55 8.48
N ASP A 49 1.58 11.19 8.13
CA ASP A 49 1.97 11.41 6.74
C ASP A 49 2.39 10.13 6.03
N LYS A 50 3.06 9.20 6.74
CA LYS A 50 3.30 7.84 6.24
C LYS A 50 1.98 7.13 5.95
N ASN A 51 1.01 7.22 6.87
CA ASN A 51 -0.32 6.63 6.69
C ASN A 51 -1.08 7.23 5.50
N LYS A 52 -1.04 8.56 5.31
CA LYS A 52 -1.61 9.22 4.13
C LYS A 52 -0.99 8.72 2.83
N LYS A 53 0.35 8.54 2.80
CA LYS A 53 1.05 8.00 1.62
C LYS A 53 0.68 6.54 1.36
N ARG A 54 0.55 5.71 2.40
CA ARG A 54 0.11 4.30 2.29
C ARG A 54 -1.28 4.19 1.65
N LEU A 55 -2.22 5.06 2.01
CA LEU A 55 -3.54 5.10 1.37
C LEU A 55 -3.43 5.37 -0.14
N LYS A 56 -2.64 6.38 -0.54
CA LYS A 56 -2.39 6.68 -1.96
C LYS A 56 -1.72 5.50 -2.69
N SER A 57 -0.78 4.81 -2.06
CA SER A 57 -0.15 3.62 -2.63
C SER A 57 -1.15 2.49 -2.84
N ILE A 58 -2.05 2.24 -1.88
CA ILE A 58 -3.11 1.23 -2.02
C ILE A 58 -4.04 1.56 -3.19
N GLU A 59 -4.41 2.83 -3.36
CA GLU A 59 -5.19 3.27 -4.52
C GLU A 59 -4.45 3.02 -5.83
N GLY A 60 -3.17 3.40 -5.92
CA GLY A 60 -2.33 3.13 -7.10
C GLY A 60 -2.26 1.64 -7.45
N PHE A 61 -1.99 0.77 -6.46
CA PHE A 61 -1.95 -0.68 -6.69
C PHE A 61 -3.30 -1.25 -7.13
N ARG A 62 -4.41 -0.67 -6.68
CA ARG A 62 -5.76 -1.10 -7.11
C ARG A 62 -6.04 -0.73 -8.55
N GLU A 63 -5.60 0.45 -8.99
CA GLU A 63 -5.71 0.84 -10.40
C GLU A 63 -4.82 -0.04 -11.27
N GLU A 64 -3.56 -0.28 -10.87
CA GLU A 64 -2.64 -1.18 -11.59
C GLU A 64 -3.23 -2.60 -11.73
N ILE A 65 -3.87 -3.15 -10.68
CA ILE A 65 -4.53 -4.46 -10.79
C ILE A 65 -5.66 -4.45 -11.83
N LYS A 66 -6.39 -3.34 -11.98
CA LYS A 66 -7.47 -3.25 -12.99
C LYS A 66 -6.88 -3.21 -14.40
N ASP A 67 -5.80 -2.48 -14.59
CA ASP A 67 -5.10 -2.40 -15.87
C ASP A 67 -4.52 -3.76 -16.26
N GLU A 68 -3.84 -4.43 -15.33
CA GLU A 68 -3.26 -5.77 -15.56
C GLU A 68 -4.34 -6.83 -15.86
N LYS A 69 -5.53 -6.72 -15.28
CA LYS A 69 -6.67 -7.60 -15.63
C LYS A 69 -7.27 -7.30 -16.99
N SER A 70 -7.23 -6.04 -17.42
CA SER A 70 -7.76 -5.61 -18.73
C SER A 70 -6.81 -6.00 -19.85
N ASP A 71 -5.50 -5.99 -19.59
CA ASP A 71 -4.45 -6.42 -20.51
C ASP A 71 -4.36 -7.96 -20.69
N GLN A 72 -4.98 -8.72 -19.78
CA GLN A 72 -5.08 -10.19 -19.86
C GLN A 72 -6.36 -10.69 -20.57
N GLN A 73 -7.25 -9.80 -21.01
CA GLN A 73 -8.46 -10.13 -21.80
C GLN A 73 -8.20 -10.05 -23.31
#